data_AF-A0A968VRD4-F1
#
_entry.id   AF-A0A968VRD4-F1
#
_cell.length_a   1.000
_cell.length_b   1.000
_cell.length_c   1.000
_cell.angle_alpha   90.00
_cell.angle_beta   90.00
_cell.angle_gamma   90.00
#
_symmetry.space_group_name_H-M   'P 1'
#
loop_
_entity.id
_entity.type
_entity.pdbx_description
1 polymer ?
#
loop_
_entity_poly.entity_id
_entity_poly.type
_entity_poly.pdbx_seq_one_letter_code
_entity_poly.pdbx_strand_id
1 'polypeptide(L)'
;HALARRARRCKYDRMIAFGKALPAIRERVEQDLALRGLPRDKVLATVVRLLETTLIRVGNLEYARRNRSFGLTTLRDRHVKVRGTQLSFAFRGKSGKDHHISIADRHLARIVKQCQDVPGYELFQYVDDAGQRHQISADDVNAYLREISGDEFSAKDFVPGPALF
;
A
#
# COMPACT_ATOMS: atom_id res chain seq x y z
N HIS A 1 -17.94 -22.88 -18.83
CA HIS A 1 -16.57 -23.42 -19.00
C HIS A 1 -15.63 -22.55 -19.86
N ALA A 2 -16.03 -22.01 -21.02
CA ALA A 2 -15.13 -21.20 -21.88
C ALA A 2 -14.78 -19.79 -21.32
N LEU A 3 -15.76 -19.06 -20.77
CA LEU A 3 -15.54 -17.72 -20.18
C LEU A 3 -14.56 -17.75 -18.99
N ALA A 4 -14.66 -18.77 -18.13
CA ALA A 4 -13.75 -18.96 -17.01
C ALA A 4 -12.30 -19.26 -17.46
N ARG A 5 -12.11 -20.00 -18.56
CA ARG A 5 -10.79 -20.25 -19.15
C ARG A 5 -10.20 -18.98 -19.76
N ARG A 6 -11.00 -18.18 -20.47
CA ARG A 6 -10.58 -16.89 -21.03
C ARG A 6 -10.18 -15.89 -19.95
N ALA A 7 -10.98 -15.76 -18.89
CA ALA A 7 -10.68 -14.89 -17.75
C ALA A 7 -9.39 -15.31 -17.02
N ARG A 8 -9.15 -16.61 -16.85
CA ARG A 8 -7.87 -17.12 -16.30
C ARG A 8 -6.70 -16.74 -17.19
N ARG A 9 -6.79 -16.96 -18.50
CA ARG A 9 -5.72 -16.64 -19.45
C ARG A 9 -5.35 -15.16 -19.41
N CYS A 10 -6.34 -14.26 -19.46
CA CYS A 10 -6.10 -12.82 -19.32
C CYS A 10 -5.46 -12.45 -17.97
N LYS A 11 -5.81 -13.14 -16.87
CA LYS A 11 -5.15 -12.96 -15.56
C LYS A 11 -3.68 -13.38 -15.60
N TYR A 12 -3.36 -14.52 -16.23
CA TYR A 12 -1.98 -14.98 -16.39
C TYR A 12 -1.15 -14.02 -17.24
N ASP A 13 -1.69 -13.59 -18.39
CA ASP A 13 -1.02 -12.64 -19.27
C ASP A 13 -0.74 -11.31 -18.54
N ARG A 14 -1.72 -10.84 -17.75
CA ARG A 14 -1.56 -9.64 -16.91
C ARG A 14 -0.51 -9.82 -15.81
N MET A 15 -0.41 -11.00 -15.19
CA MET A 15 0.63 -11.28 -14.20
C MET A 15 2.03 -11.27 -14.83
N ILE A 16 2.18 -11.80 -16.05
CA ILE A 16 3.46 -11.75 -16.78
C ILE A 16 3.81 -10.30 -17.11
N ALA A 17 2.86 -9.51 -17.61
CA ALA A 17 3.05 -8.09 -17.88
C ALA A 17 3.44 -7.32 -16.62
N PHE A 18 2.76 -7.58 -15.50
CA PHE A 18 3.08 -6.97 -14.21
C PHE A 18 4.49 -7.35 -13.74
N GLY A 19 4.87 -8.62 -13.87
CA GLY A 19 6.22 -9.10 -13.57
C GLY A 19 7.32 -8.37 -14.37
N LYS A 20 7.03 -8.00 -15.61
CA LYS A 20 7.95 -7.19 -16.45
C LYS A 20 8.01 -5.72 -16.03
N ALA A 21 6.92 -5.16 -15.51
CA ALA A 21 6.87 -3.77 -15.03
C ALA A 21 7.45 -3.59 -13.62
N LEU A 22 7.49 -4.65 -12.80
CA LEU A 22 7.95 -4.60 -11.41
C LEU A 22 9.34 -3.96 -11.21
N PRO A 23 10.37 -4.23 -12.03
CA PRO A 23 11.67 -3.56 -11.87
C PRO A 23 11.57 -2.04 -11.95
N ALA A 24 10.86 -1.49 -12.93
CA ALA A 24 10.68 -0.04 -13.09
C ALA A 24 9.87 0.56 -11.94
N ILE A 25 8.80 -0.13 -11.50
CA ILE A 25 8.01 0.27 -10.33
C ILE A 25 8.89 0.36 -9.09
N ARG A 26 9.72 -0.66 -8.83
CA ARG A 26 10.61 -0.71 -7.67
C ARG A 26 11.67 0.38 -7.71
N GLU A 27 12.23 0.65 -8.88
CA GLU A 27 13.21 1.72 -9.07
C GLU A 27 12.61 3.08 -8.72
N ARG A 28 11.43 3.41 -9.26
CA ARG A 28 10.76 4.67 -8.95
C ARG A 28 10.33 4.76 -7.48
N VAL A 29 9.84 3.67 -6.89
CA VAL A 29 9.53 3.60 -5.46
C VAL A 29 10.77 3.91 -4.61
N GLU A 30 11.93 3.36 -4.94
CA GLU A 30 13.16 3.66 -4.18
C GLU A 30 13.62 5.12 -4.32
N GLN A 31 13.47 5.71 -5.51
CA GLN A 31 13.74 7.13 -5.74
C GLN A 31 12.82 8.00 -4.87
N ASP A 32 11.52 7.72 -4.85
CA ASP A 32 10.54 8.51 -4.11
C ASP A 32 10.66 8.31 -2.58
N LEU A 33 11.07 7.11 -2.12
CA LEU A 33 11.43 6.87 -0.72
C LEU A 33 12.65 7.70 -0.28
N ALA A 34 13.56 8.03 -1.19
CA ALA A 34 14.76 8.81 -0.92
C ALA A 34 14.54 10.34 -0.89
N LEU A 35 13.34 10.83 -1.21
CA LEU A 35 13.02 12.27 -1.17
C LEU A 35 13.31 12.90 0.20
N ARG A 36 13.46 14.22 0.30
CA ARG A 36 13.59 14.89 1.61
C ARG A 36 12.20 15.19 2.19
N GLY A 37 12.09 15.24 3.51
CA GLY A 37 10.80 15.47 4.19
C GLY A 37 9.81 14.31 4.03
N LEU A 38 8.51 14.63 4.09
CA LEU A 38 7.40 13.67 3.94
C LEU A 38 6.40 14.12 2.85
N PRO A 39 6.85 14.36 1.60
CA PRO A 39 5.97 14.74 0.50
C PRO A 39 5.02 13.60 0.12
N ARG A 40 3.94 13.93 -0.60
CA ARG A 40 2.93 12.99 -1.08
C ARG A 40 3.52 11.72 -1.69
N ASP A 41 4.47 11.88 -2.62
CA ASP A 41 5.04 10.76 -3.37
C ASP A 41 5.85 9.81 -2.49
N LYS A 42 6.55 10.32 -1.47
CA LYS A 42 7.22 9.47 -0.47
C LYS A 42 6.21 8.63 0.32
N VAL A 43 5.10 9.23 0.74
CA VAL A 43 4.07 8.50 1.50
C VAL A 43 3.43 7.42 0.61
N LEU A 44 3.17 7.73 -0.67
CA LEU A 44 2.68 6.77 -1.66
C LEU A 44 3.67 5.63 -1.89
N ALA A 45 4.94 5.94 -2.11
CA ALA A 45 6.01 4.96 -2.27
C ALA A 45 6.13 4.05 -1.03
N THR A 46 5.96 4.61 0.18
CA THR A 46 5.92 3.85 1.43
C THR A 46 4.74 2.87 1.46
N VAL A 47 3.55 3.31 1.06
CA VAL A 47 2.37 2.44 0.97
C VAL A 47 2.56 1.32 -0.06
N VAL A 48 3.14 1.61 -1.23
CA VAL A 48 3.43 0.60 -2.27
C VAL A 48 4.48 -0.39 -1.78
N ARG A 49 5.55 0.07 -1.13
CA ARG A 49 6.58 -0.82 -0.57
C ARG A 49 6.01 -1.71 0.54
N LEU A 50 5.12 -1.19 1.38
CA LEU A 50 4.42 -1.99 2.40
C LEU A 50 3.44 -2.99 1.76
N LEU A 51 2.71 -2.59 0.72
CA LEU A 51 1.84 -3.49 -0.04
C LEU A 51 2.63 -4.68 -0.58
N GLU A 52 3.79 -4.42 -1.19
CA GLU A 52 4.65 -5.46 -1.75
C GLU A 52 5.21 -6.40 -0.68
N THR A 53 5.72 -5.86 0.43
CA THR A 53 6.43 -6.65 1.45
C THR A 53 5.49 -7.37 2.41
N THR A 54 4.32 -6.81 2.69
CA THR A 54 3.36 -7.35 3.68
C THR A 54 2.16 -8.03 3.06
N LEU A 55 1.88 -7.79 1.77
CA LEU A 55 0.65 -8.17 1.07
C LEU A 55 -0.64 -7.67 1.74
N ILE A 56 -0.54 -6.69 2.65
CA ILE A 56 -1.71 -6.00 3.21
C ILE A 56 -2.40 -5.26 2.08
N ARG A 57 -3.70 -5.49 1.91
CA ARG A 57 -4.48 -4.77 0.91
C ARG A 57 -4.50 -3.28 1.22
N VAL A 58 -4.46 -2.46 0.18
CA VAL A 58 -4.57 -1.00 0.28
C VAL A 58 -5.79 -0.58 1.08
N GLY A 59 -6.95 -1.22 0.87
CA GLY A 59 -8.20 -0.89 1.57
C GLY A 59 -8.90 0.33 0.97
N ASN A 60 -10.22 0.42 1.15
CA ASN A 60 -11.04 1.55 0.69
C ASN A 60 -11.76 2.12 1.92
N LEU A 61 -11.77 3.44 2.05
CA LEU A 61 -12.36 4.16 3.19
C LEU A 61 -13.85 3.82 3.41
N GLU A 62 -14.64 3.76 2.34
CA GLU A 62 -16.07 3.42 2.42
C GLU A 62 -16.25 1.99 2.94
N TYR A 63 -15.46 1.05 2.41
CA TYR A 63 -15.47 -0.34 2.87
C TYR A 63 -15.02 -0.46 4.33
N ALA A 64 -14.03 0.34 4.75
CA ALA A 64 -13.51 0.32 6.11
C ALA A 64 -14.54 0.80 7.13
N ARG A 65 -15.24 1.90 6.83
CA ARG A 65 -16.31 2.44 7.68
C ARG A 65 -17.47 1.45 7.82
N ARG A 66 -17.92 0.85 6.72
CA ARG A 66 -19.07 -0.06 6.72
C ARG A 66 -18.78 -1.38 7.44
N ASN A 67 -17.58 -1.93 7.27
CA ASN A 67 -17.25 -3.28 7.75
C ASN A 67 -16.33 -3.30 8.98
N ARG A 68 -16.00 -2.13 9.54
CA ARG A 68 -15.02 -1.98 10.64
C ARG A 68 -13.72 -2.76 10.39
N SER A 69 -13.26 -2.71 9.14
CA SER A 69 -12.13 -3.49 8.63
C SER A 69 -11.09 -2.54 8.04
N PHE A 70 -9.80 -2.80 8.20
CA PHE A 70 -8.74 -1.91 7.78
C PHE A 70 -7.87 -2.53 6.67
N GLY A 71 -7.30 -1.66 5.83
CA GLY A 71 -6.20 -1.89 4.90
C GLY A 71 -5.23 -0.71 4.96
N LEU A 72 -4.09 -0.76 4.27
CA LEU A 72 -2.99 0.20 4.39
C LEU A 72 -3.45 1.67 4.48
N THR A 73 -4.24 2.16 3.51
CA THR A 73 -4.68 3.58 3.44
C THR A 73 -5.71 3.97 4.50
N THR A 74 -6.21 3.00 5.27
CA THR A 74 -7.17 3.20 6.36
C THR A 74 -6.59 2.80 7.71
N LEU A 75 -5.32 2.40 7.76
CA LEU A 75 -4.64 2.14 9.03
C LEU A 75 -4.57 3.44 9.84
N ARG A 76 -4.51 3.25 11.15
CA ARG A 76 -4.42 4.29 12.16
C ARG A 76 -3.15 4.07 12.96
N ASP A 77 -2.68 5.09 13.66
CA ASP A 77 -1.42 4.99 14.41
C ASP A 77 -1.41 3.83 15.41
N ARG A 78 -2.54 3.58 16.06
CA ARG A 78 -2.71 2.45 17.00
C ARG A 78 -2.52 1.07 16.37
N HIS A 79 -2.65 0.95 15.05
CA HIS A 79 -2.53 -0.33 14.34
C HIS A 79 -1.08 -0.69 14.01
N VAL A 80 -0.12 0.21 14.25
CA VAL A 80 1.30 -0.04 13.99
C VAL A 80 2.15 0.31 15.20
N LYS A 81 3.09 -0.57 15.52
CA LYS A 81 4.14 -0.31 16.51
C LYS A 81 5.48 -0.27 15.79
N VAL A 82 6.24 0.80 16.00
CA VAL A 82 7.61 0.95 15.51
C VAL A 82 8.58 0.76 16.69
N ARG A 83 9.53 -0.16 16.56
CA ARG A 83 10.58 -0.42 17.57
C ARG A 83 11.94 -0.57 16.90
N GLY A 84 12.75 0.48 16.93
CA GLY A 84 14.04 0.49 16.22
C GLY A 84 13.81 0.30 14.72
N THR A 85 14.23 -0.85 14.17
CA THR A 85 14.03 -1.21 12.75
C THR A 85 12.83 -2.12 12.51
N GLN A 86 12.09 -2.49 13.56
CA GLN A 86 10.95 -3.41 13.48
C GLN A 86 9.64 -2.62 13.36
N LEU A 87 8.79 -3.06 12.43
CA LEU A 87 7.42 -2.61 12.25
C LEU A 87 6.49 -3.78 12.56
N SER A 88 5.53 -3.59 13.45
CA SER A 88 4.50 -4.59 13.78
C SER A 88 3.11 -4.02 13.56
N PHE A 89 2.38 -4.59 12.61
CA PHE A 89 1.01 -4.25 12.29
C PHE A 89 0.04 -5.20 13.01
N ALA A 90 -0.98 -4.63 13.65
CA ALA A 90 -2.06 -5.37 14.31
C ALA A 90 -3.41 -4.68 14.03
N PHE A 91 -4.26 -5.31 13.23
CA PHE A 91 -5.56 -4.75 12.85
C PHE A 91 -6.55 -5.81 12.38
N ARG A 92 -7.83 -5.48 12.44
CA ARG A 92 -8.92 -6.28 11.86
C ARG A 92 -9.07 -5.95 10.37
N GLY A 93 -8.82 -6.90 9.48
CA GLY A 93 -8.90 -6.76 8.03
C GLY A 93 -10.23 -7.23 7.44
N LYS A 94 -10.24 -7.43 6.11
CA LYS A 94 -11.42 -7.88 5.35
C LYS A 94 -12.04 -9.14 5.96
N SER A 95 -13.38 -9.20 5.97
CA SER A 95 -14.17 -10.28 6.59
C SER A 95 -13.95 -10.44 8.09
N GLY A 96 -13.41 -9.39 8.74
CA GLY A 96 -13.20 -9.36 10.18
C GLY A 96 -12.06 -10.24 10.69
N LYS A 97 -11.16 -10.69 9.81
CA LYS A 97 -9.99 -11.48 10.20
C LYS A 97 -8.93 -10.59 10.85
N ASP A 98 -8.34 -11.04 11.95
CA ASP A 98 -7.23 -10.34 12.58
C ASP A 98 -5.93 -10.60 11.81
N HIS A 99 -5.18 -9.52 11.59
CA HIS A 99 -3.89 -9.53 10.93
C HIS A 99 -2.81 -9.10 11.91
N HIS A 100 -1.76 -9.94 12.03
CA HIS A 100 -0.55 -9.65 12.77
C HIS A 100 0.64 -9.87 11.84
N ILE A 101 1.32 -8.80 11.46
CA ILE A 101 2.42 -8.84 10.48
C ILE A 101 3.59 -8.04 11.04
N SER A 102 4.78 -8.63 11.03
CA SER A 102 6.00 -7.93 11.43
C SER A 102 7.02 -7.95 10.30
N ILE A 103 7.65 -6.80 10.05
CA ILE A 103 8.76 -6.66 9.10
C ILE A 103 9.92 -5.94 9.77
N ALA A 104 11.14 -6.24 9.31
CA ALA A 104 12.36 -5.57 9.75
C ALA A 104 12.93 -4.75 8.59
N ASP A 105 12.75 -3.44 8.65
CA ASP A 105 13.24 -2.51 7.63
C ASP A 105 13.51 -1.15 8.30
N ARG A 106 14.78 -0.77 8.38
CA ARG A 106 15.19 0.49 9.02
C ARG A 106 14.64 1.71 8.30
N HIS A 107 14.55 1.66 6.98
CA HIS A 107 14.13 2.80 6.18
C HIS A 107 12.62 3.01 6.33
N LEU A 108 11.83 1.95 6.15
CA LEU A 108 10.38 2.00 6.35
C LEU A 108 10.02 2.32 7.79
N ALA A 109 10.71 1.75 8.78
CA ALA A 109 10.44 2.06 10.18
C ALA A 109 10.58 3.56 10.46
N ARG A 110 11.58 4.22 9.88
CA ARG A 110 11.78 5.67 10.01
C ARG A 110 10.65 6.45 9.35
N ILE A 111 10.28 6.12 8.11
CA ILE A 111 9.23 6.86 7.40
C ILE A 111 7.87 6.65 8.06
N VAL A 112 7.51 5.43 8.41
CA VAL A 112 6.26 5.12 9.12
C VAL A 112 6.20 5.86 10.46
N LYS A 113 7.32 5.96 11.18
CA LYS A 113 7.38 6.76 12.41
C LYS A 113 7.13 8.24 12.14
N GLN A 114 7.71 8.80 11.08
CA GLN A 114 7.44 10.18 10.66
C GLN A 114 5.95 10.38 10.32
N CYS A 115 5.31 9.41 9.68
CA CYS A 115 3.88 9.49 9.40
C CYS A 115 3.03 9.48 10.70
N GLN A 116 3.40 8.68 11.71
CA GLN A 116 2.73 8.69 13.03
C GLN A 116 2.89 10.00 13.78
N ASP A 117 3.96 10.74 13.51
CA ASP A 117 4.23 12.02 14.17
C ASP A 117 3.45 13.18 13.52
N VAL A 118 2.83 12.96 12.35
CA VAL A 118 1.87 13.92 11.77
C VAL A 118 0.58 13.87 12.59
N PRO A 119 0.06 15.02 13.09
CA PRO A 119 -1.18 15.02 13.84
C PRO A 119 -2.36 14.48 13.00
N GLY A 120 -3.11 13.51 13.51
CA GLY A 120 -4.26 12.90 12.82
C GLY A 120 -4.66 11.57 13.46
N TYR A 121 -5.64 10.88 12.87
CA TYR A 121 -5.95 9.49 13.27
C TYR A 121 -5.36 8.47 12.29
N GLU A 122 -5.15 8.88 11.05
CA GLU A 122 -4.79 8.09 9.89
C GLU A 122 -3.27 7.98 9.78
N LEU A 123 -2.79 6.75 9.61
CA LEU A 123 -1.36 6.47 9.60
C LEU A 123 -0.65 7.08 8.37
N PHE A 124 -1.29 7.06 7.20
CA PHE A 124 -0.67 7.56 5.96
C PHE A 124 -1.33 8.86 5.53
N GLN A 125 -0.63 9.94 5.83
CA GLN A 125 -1.00 11.31 5.53
C GLN A 125 0.25 12.13 5.23
N TYR A 126 0.08 13.23 4.50
CA TYR A 126 1.13 14.20 4.22
C TYR A 126 0.61 15.62 4.46
N VAL A 127 1.54 16.56 4.59
CA VAL A 127 1.25 17.99 4.66
C VAL A 127 1.71 18.60 3.35
N ASP A 128 0.84 19.34 2.67
CA ASP A 128 1.19 20.04 1.44
C ASP A 128 1.92 21.37 1.71
N ASP A 129 2.33 22.07 0.64
CA ASP A 129 3.05 23.34 0.74
C ASP A 129 2.20 24.46 1.36
N ALA A 130 0.87 24.33 1.35
CA ALA A 130 -0.06 25.24 2.02
C ALA A 130 -0.27 24.90 3.50
N GLY A 131 0.43 23.89 4.03
CA GLY A 131 0.29 23.43 5.41
C GLY A 131 -0.97 22.59 5.66
N GLN A 132 -1.69 22.19 4.60
CA GLN A 132 -2.90 21.40 4.72
C GLN A 132 -2.57 19.91 4.77
N ARG A 133 -3.28 19.20 5.65
CA ARG A 133 -3.14 17.75 5.81
C ARG A 133 -4.01 17.01 4.82
N HIS A 134 -3.44 15.99 4.20
CA HIS A 134 -4.10 15.14 3.23
C HIS A 134 -3.88 13.68 3.57
N GLN A 135 -4.97 12.91 3.65
CA GLN A 135 -4.91 11.47 3.78
C GLN A 135 -4.60 10.83 2.41
N ILE A 136 -3.79 9.77 2.39
CA ILE A 136 -3.64 8.94 1.20
C ILE A 136 -4.84 8.01 1.04
N SER A 137 -5.52 8.10 -0.11
CA SER A 137 -6.62 7.21 -0.48
C SER A 137 -6.17 6.01 -1.32
N ALA A 138 -7.08 5.05 -1.53
CA ALA A 138 -6.83 3.95 -2.45
C ALA A 138 -6.64 4.41 -3.90
N ASP A 139 -7.35 5.49 -4.27
CA ASP A 139 -7.31 6.04 -5.62
C ASP A 139 -5.98 6.74 -5.87
N ASP A 140 -5.42 7.42 -4.87
CA ASP A 140 -4.07 7.98 -4.93
C ASP A 140 -3.02 6.89 -5.19
N VAL A 141 -3.10 5.77 -4.45
CA VAL A 141 -2.16 4.64 -4.62
C VAL A 141 -2.29 4.03 -6.02
N ASN A 142 -3.51 3.84 -6.51
CA ASN A 142 -3.72 3.29 -7.84
C ASN A 142 -3.31 4.28 -8.94
N ALA A 143 -3.50 5.59 -8.76
CA ALA A 143 -3.04 6.62 -9.68
C ALA A 143 -1.51 6.64 -9.76
N TYR A 144 -0.85 6.62 -8.60
CA TYR A 144 0.59 6.52 -8.51
C TYR A 144 1.14 5.27 -9.19
N LEU A 145 0.54 4.09 -8.95
CA LEU A 145 0.95 2.84 -9.63
C LEU A 145 0.83 2.93 -11.15
N ARG A 146 -0.23 3.55 -11.68
CA ARG A 146 -0.37 3.77 -13.13
C ARG A 146 0.70 4.69 -13.68
N GLU A 147 0.96 5.80 -12.98
CA GLU A 147 1.99 6.77 -13.37
C GLU A 147 3.37 6.11 -13.45
N ILE A 148 3.80 5.43 -12.38
CA ILE A 148 5.17 4.90 -12.28
C ILE A 148 5.39 3.63 -13.10
N SER A 149 4.31 2.91 -13.46
CA SER A 149 4.40 1.72 -14.31
C SER A 149 4.21 2.01 -15.79
N GLY A 150 3.61 3.14 -16.15
CA GLY A 150 3.25 3.47 -17.53
C GLY A 150 2.14 2.59 -18.12
N ASP A 151 1.41 1.85 -17.28
CA ASP A 151 0.37 0.89 -17.69
C ASP A 151 -0.79 0.90 -16.67
N GLU A 152 -1.89 0.23 -16.95
CA GLU A 152 -3.08 0.19 -16.10
C GLU A 152 -2.96 -0.78 -14.92
N PHE A 153 -1.81 -0.84 -14.24
CA PHE A 153 -1.64 -1.64 -13.03
C PHE A 153 -2.27 -1.00 -11.80
N SER A 154 -2.64 -1.84 -10.83
CA SER A 154 -3.22 -1.39 -9.57
C SER A 154 -2.78 -2.26 -8.40
N ALA A 155 -3.13 -1.86 -7.19
CA ALA A 155 -2.72 -2.58 -5.98
C ALA A 155 -3.17 -4.05 -5.94
N LYS A 156 -4.19 -4.42 -6.71
CA LYS A 156 -4.67 -5.81 -6.81
C LYS A 156 -3.67 -6.72 -7.52
N ASP A 157 -2.80 -6.17 -8.36
CA ASP A 157 -1.83 -6.94 -9.14
C ASP A 157 -0.68 -7.47 -8.25
N PHE A 158 -0.42 -6.83 -7.11
CA PHE A 158 0.51 -7.31 -6.07
C PHE A 158 -0.06 -8.46 -5.24
N VAL A 159 -1.39 -8.61 -5.16
CA VAL A 159 -2.03 -9.62 -4.30
C VAL A 159 -2.64 -10.71 -5.18
N PRO A 160 -1.99 -11.88 -5.33
CA PRO A 160 -2.53 -12.96 -6.13
C PRO A 160 -3.90 -13.38 -5.60
N GLY A 161 -4.94 -13.26 -6.43
CA GLY A 161 -6.28 -13.75 -6.07
C GLY A 161 -6.31 -15.27 -5.87
N PRO A 162 -7.31 -15.81 -5.13
CA PRO A 162 -7.33 -17.18 -4.60
C PRO A 162 -7.26 -18.31 -5.64
N ALA A 163 -7.43 -18.04 -6.93
CA ALA A 163 -7.39 -19.05 -7.99
C ALA A 163 -5.98 -19.60 -8.33
N LEU A 164 -5.00 -19.45 -7.42
CA LEU A 164 -3.61 -19.90 -7.61
C LEU A 164 -3.10 -20.78 -6.46
N PHE A 165 -3.96 -21.13 -5.50
CA PHE A 165 -3.70 -22.13 -4.46
C PHE A 165 -4.93 -23.01 -4.29
#